data_AF-A0A2K2VD10-F1
#
_entry.id   AF-A0A2K2VD10-F1
#
_cell.length_a   1.000
_cell.length_b   1.000
_cell.length_c   1.000
_cell.angle_alpha   90.00
_cell.angle_beta   90.00
_cell.angle_gamma   90.00
#
_symmetry.space_group_name_H-M   'P 1'
#
loop_
_entity.id
_entity.type
_entity.pdbx_description
1 polymer ?
#
loop_
_entity_poly.entity_id
_entity_poly.type
_entity_poly.pdbx_seq_one_letter_code
_entity_poly.pdbx_strand_id
1 'polypeptide(L)'
;MSSRVIVTPVDIEVDGAKCTIVEITSREWIDKRIIYTVSVYCEYAGRRSQIFHLDVTSNEELINKLRVEVAKMKIAIASGYDHLFRQM
;
A
#
# COMPACT_ATOMS: atom_id res chain seq x y z
N MET A 1 -7.72 14.51 -21.35
CA MET A 1 -7.20 13.18 -21.70
C MET A 1 -6.65 12.55 -20.43
N SER A 2 -7.16 11.40 -20.00
CA SER A 2 -6.58 10.66 -18.87
C SER A 2 -5.54 9.70 -19.44
N SER A 3 -4.27 9.99 -19.23
CA SER A 3 -3.15 9.13 -19.63
C SER A 3 -3.07 7.96 -18.64
N ARG A 4 -3.58 6.79 -19.01
CA ARG A 4 -3.47 5.58 -18.18
C ARG A 4 -2.05 5.02 -18.31
N VAL A 5 -1.18 5.33 -17.35
CA VAL A 5 0.16 4.74 -17.26
C VAL A 5 0.02 3.35 -16.63
N ILE A 6 0.26 2.31 -17.42
CA ILE A 6 0.31 0.93 -16.91
C ILE A 6 1.72 0.72 -16.35
N VAL A 7 1.87 0.90 -15.04
CA VAL A 7 3.13 0.62 -14.33
C VAL A 7 3.15 -0.87 -13.98
N THR A 8 4.25 -1.57 -14.26
CA THR A 8 4.46 -2.92 -13.75
C THR A 8 4.46 -2.88 -12.23
N PRO A 9 3.81 -3.85 -11.53
CA PRO A 9 3.78 -3.83 -10.08
C PRO A 9 5.20 -3.73 -9.49
N VAL A 10 5.38 -2.81 -8.57
CA VAL A 10 6.68 -2.56 -7.92
C VAL A 10 6.63 -3.12 -6.52
N ASP A 11 7.58 -4.02 -6.23
CA ASP A 11 7.76 -4.59 -4.91
C ASP A 11 8.72 -3.72 -4.09
N ILE A 12 8.30 -3.39 -2.87
CA ILE A 12 9.12 -2.71 -1.87
C ILE A 12 9.06 -3.47 -0.55
N GLU A 13 10.18 -3.50 0.18
CA GLU A 13 10.24 -4.12 1.50
C GLU A 13 10.07 -3.05 2.57
N VAL A 14 9.11 -3.26 3.48
CA VAL A 14 8.81 -2.36 4.58
C VAL A 14 8.71 -3.19 5.85
N ASP A 15 9.66 -2.98 6.77
CA ASP A 15 9.76 -3.68 8.04
C ASP A 15 9.68 -5.22 7.90
N GLY A 16 10.29 -5.81 6.87
CA GLY A 16 10.26 -7.25 6.62
C GLY A 16 8.92 -7.79 6.07
N ALA A 17 8.00 -6.92 5.70
CA ALA A 17 6.85 -7.26 4.86
C ALA A 17 7.12 -6.82 3.42
N LYS A 18 6.66 -7.62 2.46
CA LYS A 18 6.72 -7.29 1.04
C LYS A 18 5.44 -6.54 0.66
N CYS A 19 5.56 -5.28 0.24
CA CYS A 19 4.42 -4.51 -0.24
C CYS A 19 4.54 -4.29 -1.76
N THR A 20 3.49 -4.66 -2.50
CA THR A 20 3.45 -4.55 -3.95
C THR A 20 2.51 -3.42 -4.34
N ILE A 21 3.08 -2.38 -4.96
CA ILE A 21 2.32 -1.28 -5.56
C ILE A 21 1.75 -1.77 -6.88
N VAL A 22 0.43 -1.75 -7.03
CA VAL A 22 -0.30 -2.25 -8.20
C VAL A 22 -0.59 -1.13 -9.19
N GLU A 23 -1.00 0.04 -8.69
CA GLU A 23 -1.38 1.18 -9.51
C GLU A 23 -1.11 2.47 -8.74
N ILE A 24 -0.71 3.52 -9.46
CA ILE A 24 -0.58 4.87 -8.94
C ILE A 24 -1.41 5.78 -9.85
N THR A 25 -2.35 6.50 -9.26
CA THR A 25 -3.12 7.54 -9.96
C THR A 25 -2.83 8.89 -9.34
N SER A 26 -2.70 9.93 -10.15
CA SER A 26 -2.51 11.31 -9.68
C SER A 26 -3.78 12.12 -9.88
N ARG A 27 -4.13 12.95 -8.90
CA ARG A 27 -5.18 13.96 -9.04
C ARG A 27 -4.71 15.31 -8.50
N GLU A 28 -5.17 16.37 -9.15
CA GLU A 28 -4.98 17.73 -8.66
C GLU A 28 -6.10 18.05 -7.67
N TRP A 29 -5.73 18.54 -6.49
CA TRP A 29 -6.67 18.99 -5.47
C TRP A 29 -7.05 20.46 -5.68
N ILE A 30 -8.04 20.95 -4.93
CA ILE A 30 -8.63 22.29 -5.12
C ILE A 30 -7.58 23.41 -4.95
N ASP A 31 -6.54 23.16 -4.15
CA ASP A 31 -5.42 24.06 -3.89
C ASP A 31 -4.22 23.89 -4.84
N LYS A 32 -4.40 23.19 -5.96
CA LYS A 32 -3.36 22.85 -6.95
C LYS A 32 -2.27 21.90 -6.44
N ARG A 33 -2.46 21.25 -5.28
CA ARG A 33 -1.54 20.19 -4.85
C ARG A 33 -1.80 18.91 -5.62
N ILE A 34 -0.72 18.21 -5.99
CA ILE A 34 -0.80 16.89 -6.59
C ILE A 34 -0.84 15.86 -5.46
N ILE A 35 -1.89 15.05 -5.46
CA ILE A 35 -1.99 13.86 -4.59
C ILE A 35 -1.90 12.62 -5.47
N TYR A 36 -1.12 11.65 -5.00
CA TYR A 36 -1.02 10.32 -5.58
C TYR A 36 -1.84 9.35 -4.74
N THR A 37 -2.82 8.68 -5.35
CA THR A 37 -3.50 7.54 -4.77
C THR A 37 -2.76 6.28 -5.20
N VAL A 38 -2.10 5.62 -4.24
CA VAL A 38 -1.29 4.41 -4.44
C VAL A 38 -2.09 3.20 -4.00
N SER A 39 -2.39 2.31 -4.94
CA SER A 39 -3.05 1.02 -4.69
C SER A 39 -1.98 -0.03 -4.39
N VAL A 40 -2.06 -0.67 -3.23
CA VAL A 40 -1.02 -1.58 -2.71
C VAL A 40 -1.64 -2.75 -1.97
N TYR A 41 -0.95 -3.89 -1.95
CA TYR A 41 -1.18 -4.95 -0.96
C TYR A 41 0.15 -5.31 -0.31
N CYS A 42 0.10 -5.88 0.89
CA CYS A 42 1.29 -6.35 1.60
C CYS A 42 1.20 -7.84 1.95
N GLU A 43 2.35 -8.49 1.98
CA GLU A 43 2.56 -9.89 2.28
C GLU A 43 3.52 -10.00 3.47
N TYR A 44 3.10 -10.74 4.49
CA TYR A 44 3.88 -10.98 5.69
C TYR A 44 3.48 -12.31 6.33
N ALA A 45 4.47 -13.11 6.77
CA ALA A 45 4.25 -14.39 7.44
C ALA A 45 3.28 -15.35 6.70
N GLY A 46 3.39 -15.47 5.37
CA GLY A 46 2.54 -16.33 4.55
C GLY A 46 1.08 -15.85 4.41
N ARG A 47 0.80 -14.62 4.82
CA ARG A 47 -0.51 -13.97 4.70
C ARG A 47 -0.41 -12.77 3.77
N ARG A 48 -1.48 -12.50 3.03
CA ARG A 48 -1.60 -11.36 2.11
C ARG A 48 -2.81 -10.49 2.45
N SER A 49 -2.61 -9.18 2.49
CA SER A 49 -3.69 -8.21 2.64
C SER A 49 -4.58 -8.12 1.40
N GLN A 50 -5.79 -7.60 1.57
CA GLN A 50 -6.55 -7.05 0.45
C GLN A 50 -5.80 -5.86 -0.14
N ILE A 51 -6.17 -5.46 -1.36
CA ILE A 51 -5.67 -4.21 -1.94
C ILE A 51 -6.29 -3.06 -1.15
N PHE A 52 -5.45 -2.11 -0.73
CA PHE A 52 -5.86 -0.87 -0.08
C PHE A 52 -5.22 0.32 -0.79
N HIS A 53 -5.74 1.52 -0.50
CA HIS A 53 -5.33 2.75 -1.16
C HIS A 53 -4.72 3.72 -0.16
N LEU A 54 -3.59 4.31 -0.53
CA LEU A 54 -2.91 5.35 0.24
C LEU A 54 -2.83 6.63 -0.59
N ASP A 55 -3.49 7.69 -0.12
CA ASP A 55 -3.31 9.04 -0.68
C ASP A 55 -2.03 9.64 -0.08
N VAL A 56 -1.08 10.05 -0.93
CA VAL A 56 0.23 10.56 -0.52
C VAL A 56 0.68 11.71 -1.40
N THR A 57 1.54 12.57 -0.87
CA THR A 57 2.15 13.69 -1.59
C THR A 57 3.64 13.47 -1.86
N SER A 58 4.27 12.52 -1.17
CA SER A 58 5.68 12.20 -1.31
C SER A 58 5.95 10.72 -1.03
N ASN A 59 7.13 10.24 -1.46
CA ASN A 59 7.59 8.89 -1.15
C ASN A 59 7.82 8.69 0.35
N GLU A 60 8.25 9.73 1.07
CA GLU A 60 8.42 9.67 2.53
C GLU A 60 7.07 9.44 3.23
N GLU A 61 6.03 10.16 2.80
CA GLU A 61 4.67 9.96 3.31
C GLU A 61 4.16 8.55 3.00
N LEU A 62 4.43 8.04 1.80
CA LEU A 62 4.09 6.67 1.41
C LEU A 62 4.74 5.63 2.32
N ILE A 63 6.06 5.74 2.56
CA ILE A 63 6.78 4.82 3.42
C ILE A 63 6.21 4.86 4.85
N ASN A 64 5.94 6.06 5.39
CA ASN A 64 5.40 6.20 6.74
C ASN A 64 4.00 5.58 6.87
N LYS A 65 3.12 5.77 5.88
CA LYS A 65 1.80 5.15 5.88
C LYS A 65 1.87 3.64 5.70
N LEU A 66 2.76 3.14 4.84
CA LEU A 66 2.97 1.69 4.68
C LEU A 66 3.47 1.04 5.97
N ARG A 67 4.40 1.67 6.70
CA ARG A 67 4.85 1.17 8.01
C ARG A 67 3.69 0.99 8.98
N VAL A 68 2.75 1.94 9.01
CA VAL A 68 1.54 1.84 9.85
C VAL A 68 0.67 0.66 9.43
N GLU A 69 0.42 0.46 8.13
CA GLU A 69 -0.37 -0.67 7.63
C GLU A 69 0.30 -2.02 7.88
N VAL A 70 1.62 -2.10 7.69
CA VAL A 70 2.42 -3.30 8.03
C VAL A 70 2.35 -3.58 9.53
N ALA A 71 2.48 -2.57 10.38
CA ALA A 71 2.36 -2.74 11.83
C ALA A 71 0.97 -3.27 12.23
N LYS A 72 -0.11 -2.74 11.66
CA LYS A 72 -1.48 -3.25 11.87
C LYS A 72 -1.59 -4.72 11.45
N MET A 73 -1.06 -5.07 10.27
CA MET A 73 -1.07 -6.44 9.76
C MET A 73 -0.31 -7.39 10.71
N LYS A 74 0.88 -6.99 11.16
CA LYS A 74 1.67 -7.77 12.12
C LYS A 74 0.94 -7.99 13.44
N ILE A 75 0.33 -6.94 14.00
CA ILE A 75 -0.46 -7.02 15.23
C ILE A 75 -1.65 -7.97 15.02
N ALA A 76 -2.40 -7.83 13.94
CA ALA A 76 -3.54 -8.68 13.64
C ALA A 76 -3.14 -10.16 13.53
N ILE A 77 -2.05 -10.47 12.82
CA ILE A 77 -1.54 -11.84 12.70
C ILE A 77 -1.07 -12.37 14.05
N ALA A 78 -0.29 -11.59 14.81
CA ALA A 78 0.20 -12.00 16.13
C ALA A 78 -0.94 -12.23 17.14
N SER A 79 -2.04 -11.48 17.02
CA SER A 79 -3.24 -11.64 17.85
C SER A 79 -4.17 -12.78 17.39
N GLY A 80 -3.85 -13.51 16.32
CA GLY A 80 -4.72 -14.56 15.77
C GLY A 80 -5.93 -14.03 14.98
N TYR A 81 -5.97 -12.74 14.67
CA TYR A 81 -6.98 -12.10 13.81
C TYR A 81 -6.56 -12.14 12.34
N ASP A 82 -6.10 -13.30 11.88
CA ASP A 82 -5.55 -13.46 10.52
C ASP A 82 -6.57 -13.85 9.45
N HIS A 83 -7.83 -14.12 9.84
CA HIS A 83 -8.95 -14.40 8.94
C HIS A 83 -9.27 -13.24 7.97
N LEU A 84 -8.77 -12.02 8.26
CA LEU A 84 -8.87 -10.85 7.38
C LEU A 84 -7.90 -10.93 6.19
N PHE A 85 -6.92 -11.82 6.25
CA PHE A 85 -5.86 -11.96 5.26
C PHE A 85 -6.02 -13.25 4.45
N ARG A 86 -5.67 -13.18 3.17
CA ARG A 86 -5.64 -14.35 2.30
C ARG A 86 -4.40 -15.18 2.63
N GLN A 87 -4.56 -16.49 2.76
CA GLN A 87 -3.42 -17.42 2.89
C GLN A 87 -2.73 -17.57 1.53
N MET A 88 -1.40 -17.54 1.54
CA MET A 88 -0.55 -17.75 0.36
C MET A 88 -0.04 -19.19 0.28
#